data_AF-A0A947JU09-F1
#
_entry.id   AF-A0A947JU09-F1
#
_cell.length_a   1.000
_cell.length_b   1.000
_cell.length_c   1.000
_cell.angle_alpha   90.00
_cell.angle_beta   90.00
_cell.angle_gamma   90.00
#
_symmetry.space_group_name_H-M   'P 1'
#
loop_
_entity.id
_entity.type
_entity.pdbx_description
1 polymer ?
#
loop_
_entity_poly.entity_id
_entity_poly.type
_entity_poly.pdbx_seq_one_letter_code
_entity_poly.pdbx_strand_id
1 'polypeptide(L)' 'MPSFAQNLEKTLHQALADASERRHEYATLEHLLLALVEDEDARQVMLACGVEIAELGAAVRQYLDQEYQSL' A
#
# COMPACT_ATOMS: atom_id res chain seq x y z
N MET A 1 18.95 -10.04 12.76
CA MET A 1 18.20 -9.37 11.67
C MET A 1 17.78 -8.01 12.20
N PRO A 2 17.94 -6.90 11.47
CA PRO A 2 17.31 -5.65 11.88
C PRO A 2 15.80 -5.90 11.97
N SER A 3 15.24 -5.73 13.17
CA SER A 3 13.79 -5.77 13.37
C SER A 3 13.24 -4.49 12.77
N PHE A 4 12.30 -4.60 11.84
CA PHE A 4 11.50 -3.44 11.48
C PHE A 4 10.70 -2.99 12.70
N ALA A 5 10.28 -1.72 12.70
CA ALA A 5 9.26 -1.27 13.64
C ALA A 5 7.99 -2.12 13.43
N GLN A 6 7.30 -2.46 14.52
CA GLN A 6 6.17 -3.38 14.49
C GLN A 6 5.06 -2.92 13.52
N ASN A 7 4.82 -1.62 13.41
CA ASN A 7 3.85 -1.04 12.48
C ASN A 7 4.28 -1.26 11.03
N LEU A 8 5.56 -0.99 10.70
CA LEU A 8 6.07 -1.20 9.34
C LEU A 8 6.02 -2.68 8.92
N GLU A 9 6.31 -3.61 9.84
CA GLU A 9 6.20 -5.04 9.55
C GLU A 9 4.74 -5.46 9.26
N LYS A 10 3.78 -4.91 10.01
CA LYS A 10 2.35 -5.12 9.74
C LYS A 10 1.96 -4.57 8.36
N THR A 11 2.42 -3.38 8.02
CA THR A 11 2.15 -2.73 6.72
C THR A 11 2.72 -3.52 5.55
N LEU A 12 3.93 -4.08 5.69
CA LEU A 12 4.53 -4.97 4.70
C LEU A 12 3.72 -6.27 4.53
N HIS A 13 3.26 -6.87 5.63
CA HIS A 13 2.41 -8.05 5.56
C HIS A 13 1.06 -7.77 4.89
N GLN A 14 0.46 -6.60 5.13
CA GLN A 14 -0.76 -6.18 4.44
C GLN A 14 -0.54 -6.04 2.93
N ALA A 15 0.55 -5.40 2.50
CA ALA A 15 0.88 -5.27 1.08
C ALA A 15 1.06 -6.63 0.38
N LEU A 16 1.68 -7.60 1.06
CA LEU A 16 1.82 -8.97 0.55
C LEU A 16 0.48 -9.72 0.50
N ALA A 17 -0.38 -9.52 1.50
CA ALA A 17 -1.71 -10.11 1.52
C ALA A 17 -2.57 -9.58 0.36
N ASP A 18 -2.54 -8.26 0.12
CA ASP A 18 -3.26 -7.62 -0.99
C ASP A 18 -2.80 -8.15 -2.35
N ALA A 19 -1.48 -8.29 -2.55
CA ALA A 19 -0.93 -8.87 -3.78
C ALA A 19 -1.40 -10.32 -3.98
N SER A 20 -1.38 -11.13 -2.91
CA SER A 20 -1.83 -12.52 -2.94
C SER A 20 -3.33 -12.65 -3.24
N GLU A 21 -4.17 -11.81 -2.63
CA GLU A 21 -5.63 -11.78 -2.89
C GLU A 21 -5.93 -11.46 -4.36
N ARG A 22 -5.15 -10.55 -4.94
CA ARG A 22 -5.22 -10.16 -6.35
C ARG A 22 -4.55 -11.17 -7.30
N ARG A 23 -3.94 -12.23 -6.76
CA ARG A 23 -3.15 -13.24 -7.50
C ARG A 23 -1.97 -12.65 -8.26
N HIS A 24 -1.39 -11.57 -7.74
CA HIS A 24 -0.15 -11.00 -8.23
C HIS A 24 1.03 -11.78 -7.63
N GLU A 25 2.01 -12.16 -8.47
CA GLU A 25 3.15 -12.97 -8.05
C GLU A 25 4.07 -12.23 -7.06
N TYR A 26 4.10 -10.90 -7.16
CA TYR A 26 4.92 -10.03 -6.32
C TYR A 26 4.11 -8.85 -5.80
N ALA A 27 4.38 -8.47 -4.55
CA ALA A 27 3.96 -7.17 -4.04
C ALA A 27 4.80 -6.07 -4.70
N THR A 28 4.11 -5.16 -5.37
CA THR A 28 4.69 -3.98 -6.02
C THR A 28 4.65 -2.75 -5.10
N LEU A 29 5.20 -1.63 -5.56
CA LEU A 29 5.15 -0.37 -4.81
C LEU A 29 3.72 0.12 -4.59
N GLU A 30 2.80 -0.21 -5.49
CA GLU A 30 1.39 0.17 -5.40
C GLU A 30 0.69 -0.57 -4.25
N HIS A 31 0.98 -1.87 -4.05
CA HIS A 31 0.47 -2.62 -2.90
C HIS A 31 1.02 -2.06 -1.59
N LEU A 32 2.31 -1.72 -1.58
CA LEU A 32 2.94 -1.08 -0.42
C LEU A 32 2.34 0.29 -0.12
N LEU A 33 2.11 1.09 -1.16
CA LEU A 33 1.50 2.42 -1.03
C LEU A 33 0.07 2.32 -0.51
N LEU A 34 -0.69 1.32 -0.98
CA LEU A 34 -2.05 1.08 -0.49
C LEU A 34 -2.07 0.69 0.98
N ALA A 35 -1.14 -0.17 1.42
CA ALA A 35 -1.00 -0.51 2.83
C ALA A 35 -0.54 0.69 3.69
N LEU A 36 0.38 1.51 3.18
CA LEU A 36 0.87 2.72 3.87
C LEU A 36 -0.22 3.79 4.05
N VAL A 37 -1.19 3.86 3.14
CA VAL A 37 -2.36 4.75 3.27
C VAL A 37 -3.22 4.37 4.50
N GLU A 38 -3.20 3.11 4.90
CA GLU A 38 -3.93 2.59 6.08
C GLU A 38 -3.08 2.58 7.37
N ASP A 39 -1.77 2.76 7.25
CA ASP A 39 -0.83 2.89 8.37
C ASP A 39 -0.95 4.27 9.04
N GLU A 40 -1.17 4.29 10.36
CA GLU A 40 -1.43 5.53 11.08
C GLU A 40 -0.25 6.50 11.07
N ASP A 41 0.98 5.98 11.20
CA ASP A 41 2.20 6.79 11.24
C ASP A 41 2.45 7.41 9.86
N ALA A 42 2.36 6.60 8.79
CA ALA A 42 2.53 7.06 7.42
C ALA A 42 1.43 8.04 7.01
N ARG A 43 0.18 7.79 7.40
CA ARG A 43 -0.95 8.67 7.09
C ARG A 43 -0.79 10.06 7.72
N GLN A 44 -0.27 10.15 8.94
CA GLN A 44 0.03 11.45 9.55
C GLN A 44 1.05 12.26 8.72
N VAL A 45 2.10 11.60 8.22
CA VAL A 45 3.09 12.24 7.36
C VAL A 45 2.48 12.66 6.02
N MET A 46 1.70 11.78 5.38
CA MET A 46 1.05 12.09 4.11
C MET A 46 0.07 13.27 4.23
N LEU A 47 -0.72 13.33 5.29
CA LEU A 47 -1.60 14.46 5.59
C LEU A 47 -0.81 15.76 5.82
N ALA A 48 0.31 15.70 6.55
CA ALA A 48 1.18 16.85 6.74
C ALA A 48 1.82 17.35 5.41
N CYS A 49 1.97 16.45 4.43
CA CYS A 49 2.40 16.78 3.07
C CYS A 49 1.26 17.25 2.15
N GLY A 50 0.01 17.33 2.64
CA GLY A 50 -1.15 17.76 1.85
C GLY A 50 -1.68 16.70 0.89
N VAL A 51 -1.44 15.42 1.17
CA VAL A 51 -1.95 14.31 0.36
C VAL A 51 -3.41 14.04 0.70
N GLU A 52 -4.27 14.02 -0.32
CA GLU A 52 -5.67 13.57 -0.19
C GLU A 52 -5.74 12.04 -0.15
N ILE A 53 -5.73 11.48 1.07
CA ILE A 53 -5.59 10.04 1.32
C ILE A 53 -6.67 9.20 0.63
N ALA A 54 -7.92 9.66 0.65
CA ALA A 54 -9.03 8.95 0.04
C ALA A 54 -8.90 8.89 -1.49
N GLU A 55 -8.48 9.99 -2.11
CA GLU A 55 -8.24 10.07 -3.55
C GLU A 55 -7.05 9.18 -3.95
N LEU A 56 -5.94 9.27 -3.22
CA LEU A 56 -4.76 8.45 -3.47
C LEU A 56 -5.08 6.96 -3.37
N GLY A 57 -5.77 6.53 -2.30
CA GLY A 57 -6.16 5.13 -2.11
C GLY A 57 -7.07 4.63 -3.23
N ALA A 58 -8.01 5.46 -3.70
CA ALA A 58 -8.88 5.11 -4.82
C ALA A 58 -8.10 4.95 -6.14
N ALA A 59 -7.19 5.89 -6.43
CA ALA A 59 -6.35 5.85 -7.63
C ALA A 59 -5.45 4.61 -7.67
N VAL A 60 -4.80 4.28 -6.54
CA VAL A 60 -3.92 3.11 -6.44
C VAL A 60 -4.72 1.81 -6.59
N ARG A 61 -5.90 1.70 -5.96
CA ARG A 61 -6.78 0.53 -6.14
C ARG A 61 -7.21 0.38 -7.60
N GLN A 62 -7.62 1.47 -8.23
CA GLN A 62 -8.00 1.46 -9.65
C GLN A 62 -6.87 0.94 -10.53
N TYR A 63 -5.64 1.42 -10.31
CA TYR A 63 -4.46 0.97 -11.05
C TYR A 63 -4.22 -0.55 -10.87
N LEU A 64 -4.26 -1.03 -9.62
CA LEU A 64 -4.09 -2.45 -9.30
C LEU A 64 -5.20 -3.34 -9.90
N ASP A 65 -6.42 -2.82 -10.02
CA ASP A 65 -7.58 -3.56 -10.55
C ASP A 65 -7.63 -3.57 -12.09
N GLN A 66 -7.21 -2.49 -12.73
CA GLN A 66 -7.47 -2.25 -14.16
C GLN A 66 -6.21 -2.29 -15.02
N GLU A 67 -5.12 -1.71 -14.56
CA GLU A 67 -3.91 -1.50 -15.38
C GLU A 67 -2.87 -2.59 -15.18
N TYR A 68 -2.86 -3.25 -14.01
CA TYR A 68 -1.96 -4.37 -13.78
C TYR A 68 -2.28 -5.59 -14.64
N GLN A 69 -3.55 -5.82 -15.00
CA GLN A 69 -3.93 -6.95 -15.88
C GLN A 69 -3.44 -6.81 -17.32
N SER A 70 -3.00 -5.60 -17.71
CA SER A 70 -2.50 -5.30 -19.06
C SER A 70 -0.97 -5.40 -19.21
N LEU A 71 -0.24 -5.73 -18.14
CA LEU A 71 1.20 -5.98 -18.13
C LEU A 71 1.50 -7.48 -18.09
#